data_AF-A0A431KLU7-F1
#
_entry.id   AF-A0A431KLU7-F1
#
_cell.length_a   1.000
_cell.length_b   1.000
_cell.length_c   1.000
_cell.angle_alpha   90.00
_cell.angle_beta   90.00
_cell.angle_gamma   90.00
#
_symmetry.space_group_name_H-M   'P 1'
#
loop_
_entity.id
_entity.type
_entity.pdbx_description
1 polymer ?
#
loop_
_entity_poly.entity_id
_entity_poly.type
_entity_poly.pdbx_seq_one_letter_code
_entity_poly.pdbx_strand_id
1 'polypeptide(L)'
;MKRRQTGFTMIELIVVIVILGILAATALPKFVDLRGDAVQSATDGMAGQLGSAMSVNYVGCQAANNVATANKCITINNCSQAATLLTGGAFPTNGSTTFSVAAATLTTTNGATANCTLTGTNGSTSLTSTFTGVAAGN
;
A
#
# COMPACT_ATOMS: atom_id res chain seq x y z
N MET A 1 22.23 14.73 -58.99
CA MET A 1 20.94 15.30 -58.55
C MET A 1 21.08 15.78 -57.11
N LYS A 2 21.00 17.09 -56.83
CA LYS A 2 21.07 17.64 -55.47
C LYS A 2 19.73 17.36 -54.77
N ARG A 3 19.73 16.51 -53.73
CA ARG A 3 18.57 16.35 -52.84
C ARG A 3 18.30 17.69 -52.16
N ARG A 4 17.12 18.26 -52.36
CA ARG A 4 16.65 19.40 -51.57
C ARG A 4 16.41 18.90 -50.15
N GLN A 5 17.18 19.43 -49.20
CA GLN A 5 16.94 19.17 -47.79
C GLN A 5 15.72 20.01 -47.38
N THR A 6 14.57 19.36 -47.23
CA THR A 6 13.36 19.98 -46.69
C THR A 6 13.56 20.13 -45.18
N GLY A 7 13.95 21.33 -44.73
CA GLY A 7 13.99 21.67 -43.32
C GLY A 7 12.57 21.76 -42.74
N PHE A 8 12.44 21.48 -41.45
CA PHE A 8 11.22 21.70 -40.69
C PHE A 8 10.94 23.20 -40.60
N THR A 9 9.69 23.63 -40.79
CA THR A 9 9.34 25.05 -40.66
C THR A 9 9.29 25.46 -39.18
N MET A 10 9.59 26.73 -38.88
CA MET A 10 9.43 27.23 -37.51
C MET A 10 7.98 27.12 -37.03
N ILE A 11 7.01 27.30 -37.94
CA ILE A 11 5.59 27.20 -37.59
C ILE A 11 5.18 25.77 -37.22
N GLU A 12 5.71 24.74 -37.88
CA GLU A 12 5.45 23.34 -37.48
C GLU A 12 5.98 23.05 -36.08
N LEU A 13 7.18 23.55 -35.74
CA LEU A 13 7.73 23.38 -34.39
C LEU A 13 6.88 24.09 -33.33
N ILE A 14 6.42 25.31 -33.61
CA ILE A 14 5.56 26.09 -32.72
C ILE A 14 4.22 25.39 -32.50
N VAL A 15 3.59 24.88 -33.56
CA VAL A 15 2.31 24.17 -33.44
C VAL A 15 2.46 22.90 -32.60
N VAL A 16 3.56 22.15 -32.74
CA VAL A 16 3.80 20.94 -31.93
C VAL A 16 3.93 21.27 -30.44
N ILE A 17 4.73 22.28 -30.06
CA ILE A 17 4.86 22.64 -28.64
C ILE A 17 3.56 23.18 -28.04
N VAL A 18 2.74 23.87 -28.84
CA VAL A 18 1.41 24.35 -28.42
C VAL A 18 0.48 23.16 -28.16
N ILE A 19 0.43 22.19 -29.07
CA ILE A 19 -0.38 20.97 -28.89
C ILE A 19 0.10 20.19 -27.66
N LEU A 20 1.41 19.99 -27.49
CA LEU A 20 1.97 19.32 -26.31
C LEU A 20 1.66 20.09 -25.02
N GLY A 21 1.68 21.42 -25.06
CA GLY A 21 1.30 22.26 -23.92
C GLY A 21 -0.16 22.06 -23.49
N ILE A 22 -1.09 22.02 -24.44
CA ILE A 22 -2.52 21.78 -24.16
C ILE A 22 -2.74 20.36 -23.62
N LEU A 23 -2.09 19.36 -24.23
CA LEU A 23 -2.16 17.97 -23.76
C LEU A 23 -1.58 17.81 -22.35
N ALA A 24 -0.45 18.46 -22.06
CA ALA A 24 0.15 18.44 -20.72
C ALA A 24 -0.75 19.11 -19.69
N ALA A 25 -1.29 20.29 -19.99
CA ALA A 25 -2.17 21.04 -19.08
C ALA A 25 -3.44 20.27 -18.70
N THR A 26 -3.96 19.44 -19.61
CA THR A 26 -5.17 18.64 -19.38
C THR A 26 -4.90 17.25 -18.80
N ALA A 27 -3.76 16.63 -19.12
CA ALA A 27 -3.41 15.29 -18.65
C ALA A 27 -2.79 15.29 -17.23
N LEU A 28 -2.03 16.33 -16.87
CA LEU A 28 -1.34 16.37 -15.57
C LEU A 28 -2.28 16.30 -14.36
N PRO A 29 -3.38 17.07 -14.28
CA PRO A 29 -4.30 16.99 -13.14
C PRO A 29 -4.86 15.57 -12.96
N LYS A 30 -5.33 14.96 -14.05
CA LYS A 30 -5.85 13.58 -14.02
C LYS A 30 -4.81 12.56 -13.56
N PHE A 31 -3.56 12.73 -13.98
CA PHE A 31 -2.50 11.81 -13.60
C PHE A 31 -2.13 11.93 -12.11
N VAL A 32 -2.25 13.12 -11.52
CA VAL A 32 -2.08 13.31 -10.06
C VAL A 32 -3.21 12.64 -9.30
N ASP A 33 -4.46 12.81 -9.74
CA ASP A 33 -5.63 12.18 -9.10
C ASP A 33 -5.54 10.65 -9.16
N LEU A 34 -5.24 10.08 -10.34
CA LEU A 34 -5.07 8.63 -10.52
C LEU A 34 -3.96 8.04 -9.65
N ARG A 35 -2.89 8.79 -9.38
CA ARG A 35 -1.85 8.37 -8.44
C ARG A 35 -2.39 8.30 -7.01
N GLY A 36 -3.18 9.29 -6.59
CA GLY A 36 -3.86 9.28 -5.28
C GLY A 36 -4.76 8.05 -5.14
N ASP A 37 -5.63 7.81 -6.12
CA ASP A 37 -6.56 6.68 -6.13
C ASP A 37 -5.83 5.34 -6.12
N ALA A 38 -4.71 5.22 -6.84
CA ALA A 38 -3.88 4.02 -6.85
C ALA A 38 -3.26 3.75 -5.47
N VAL A 39 -2.76 4.79 -4.78
CA VAL A 39 -2.22 4.65 -3.42
C VAL A 39 -3.32 4.27 -2.42
N GLN A 40 -4.50 4.90 -2.52
CA GLN A 40 -5.64 4.55 -1.68
C GLN A 40 -6.03 3.08 -1.86
N SER A 41 -6.24 2.67 -3.12
CA SER A 41 -6.66 1.29 -3.46
C SER A 41 -5.63 0.26 -2.98
N ALA A 42 -4.33 0.55 -3.12
CA ALA A 42 -3.27 -0.32 -2.62
C ALA A 42 -3.26 -0.39 -1.08
N THR A 43 -3.51 0.73 -0.40
CA THR A 43 -3.59 0.80 1.07
C THR A 43 -4.79 0.03 1.59
N ASP A 44 -5.97 0.17 0.96
CA ASP A 44 -7.18 -0.58 1.33
C ASP A 44 -7.02 -2.08 1.08
N GLY A 45 -6.41 -2.46 -0.05
CA GLY A 45 -6.08 -3.85 -0.35
C GLY A 45 -5.15 -4.47 0.70
N MET A 46 -4.11 -3.74 1.10
CA MET A 46 -3.19 -4.16 2.17
C MET A 46 -3.89 -4.23 3.53
N ALA A 47 -4.75 -3.28 3.87
CA ALA A 47 -5.52 -3.30 5.12
C ALA A 47 -6.42 -4.56 5.20
N GLY A 48 -7.10 -4.90 4.11
CA GLY A 48 -7.88 -6.14 4.01
C GLY A 48 -7.04 -7.41 4.15
N GLN A 49 -5.84 -7.42 3.54
CA GLN A 49 -4.89 -8.52 3.68
C GLN A 49 -4.41 -8.68 5.13
N LEU A 50 -4.10 -7.58 5.83
CA LEU A 50 -3.67 -7.62 7.22
C LEU A 50 -4.78 -8.11 8.15
N GLY A 51 -6.02 -7.63 7.99
CA GLY A 51 -7.16 -8.15 8.76
C GLY A 51 -7.38 -9.65 8.56
N SER A 52 -7.22 -10.11 7.32
CA SER A 52 -7.30 -11.53 6.98
C SER A 52 -6.15 -12.32 7.60
N ALA A 53 -4.92 -11.82 7.53
CA ALA A 53 -3.75 -12.48 8.12
C ALA A 53 -3.86 -12.58 9.66
N MET A 54 -4.36 -11.53 10.31
CA MET A 54 -4.63 -11.50 11.75
C MET A 54 -5.65 -12.55 12.18
N SER A 55 -6.76 -12.65 11.45
CA SER A 55 -7.81 -13.63 11.76
C SER A 55 -7.34 -15.07 11.53
N VAL A 56 -6.60 -15.33 10.45
CA VAL A 56 -5.99 -16.65 10.21
C VAL A 56 -4.97 -17.00 11.30
N ASN A 57 -4.14 -16.06 11.73
CA ASN A 57 -3.19 -16.27 12.81
C ASN A 57 -3.89 -16.56 14.15
N TYR A 58 -4.96 -15.83 14.45
CA TYR A 58 -5.77 -16.08 15.64
C TYR A 58 -6.36 -17.49 15.65
N VAL A 59 -6.98 -17.93 14.55
CA VAL A 59 -7.53 -19.29 14.43
C VAL A 59 -6.42 -20.35 14.51
N GLY A 60 -5.25 -20.08 13.93
CA GLY A 60 -4.07 -20.93 14.05
C GLY A 60 -3.61 -21.09 15.50
N CYS A 61 -3.59 -19.99 16.27
CA CYS A 61 -3.29 -20.04 17.70
C CYS A 61 -4.38 -20.74 18.49
N GLN A 62 -5.66 -20.52 18.17
CA GLN A 62 -6.77 -21.19 18.85
C GLN A 62 -6.67 -22.71 18.73
N ALA A 63 -6.25 -23.23 17.57
CA ALA A 63 -5.98 -24.65 17.36
C ALA A 63 -4.77 -25.17 18.18
N ALA A 64 -3.89 -24.28 18.63
CA ALA A 64 -2.73 -24.56 19.48
C ALA A 64 -2.95 -24.11 20.94
N ASN A 65 -4.18 -24.17 21.45
CA ASN A 65 -4.55 -23.73 22.81
C ASN A 65 -4.24 -22.27 23.11
N ASN A 66 -4.30 -21.42 22.09
CA ASN A 66 -3.95 -20.00 22.09
C ASN A 66 -2.48 -19.69 22.39
N VAL A 67 -1.58 -20.67 22.27
CA VAL A 67 -0.14 -20.49 22.48
C VAL A 67 0.59 -20.38 21.15
N ALA A 68 1.47 -19.39 21.01
CA ALA A 68 2.30 -19.24 19.82
C ALA A 68 3.15 -20.50 19.58
N THR A 69 2.94 -21.11 18.42
CA THR A 69 3.54 -22.39 18.06
C THR A 69 4.15 -22.30 16.67
N ALA A 70 5.41 -22.69 16.54
CA ALA A 70 6.14 -22.68 15.27
C ALA A 70 5.31 -23.35 14.16
N ASN A 71 5.30 -22.74 12.97
CA ASN A 71 4.57 -23.19 11.79
C ASN A 71 3.03 -23.25 11.95
N LYS A 72 2.46 -22.72 13.04
CA LYS A 72 1.01 -22.65 13.27
C LYS A 72 0.53 -21.22 13.44
N CYS A 73 1.18 -20.46 14.30
CA CYS A 73 0.86 -19.05 14.53
C CYS A 73 2.01 -18.35 15.28
N ILE A 74 1.93 -17.02 15.37
CA ILE A 74 2.87 -16.18 16.13
C ILE A 74 2.11 -15.28 17.11
N THR A 75 2.80 -14.85 18.17
CA THR A 75 2.23 -13.90 19.13
C THR A 75 2.04 -12.54 18.48
N ILE A 76 0.83 -12.01 18.57
CA ILE A 76 0.48 -10.65 18.17
C ILE A 76 -0.25 -10.00 19.35
N ASN A 77 0.33 -8.92 19.87
CA ASN A 77 -0.26 -8.08 20.91
C ASN A 77 -0.21 -6.58 20.54
N ASN A 78 0.38 -6.23 19.40
CA ASN A 78 0.41 -4.89 18.86
C ASN A 78 0.20 -4.88 17.34
N CYS A 79 -0.57 -3.90 16.86
CA CYS A 79 -0.80 -3.68 15.43
C CYS A 79 0.49 -3.49 14.62
N SER A 80 1.58 -2.96 15.21
CA SER A 80 2.87 -2.81 14.52
C SER A 80 3.49 -4.16 14.10
N GLN A 81 3.08 -5.26 14.74
CA GLN A 81 3.52 -6.61 14.40
C GLN A 81 2.78 -7.17 13.19
N ALA A 82 1.79 -6.47 12.63
CA ALA A 82 0.99 -7.00 11.51
C ALA A 82 1.82 -7.42 10.29
N ALA A 83 2.96 -6.75 10.05
CA ALA A 83 3.88 -7.09 8.95
C ALA A 83 4.48 -8.50 9.09
N THR A 84 4.64 -9.02 10.32
CA THR A 84 5.25 -10.34 10.54
C THR A 84 4.36 -11.49 10.09
N LEU A 85 3.07 -11.23 9.90
CA LEU A 85 2.09 -12.18 9.35
C LEU A 85 2.11 -12.28 7.82
N LEU A 86 2.78 -11.35 7.15
CA LEU A 86 2.96 -11.38 5.71
C LEU A 86 4.08 -12.34 5.33
N THR A 87 4.04 -12.85 4.11
CA THR A 87 5.10 -13.70 3.56
C THR A 87 6.44 -12.95 3.57
N GLY A 88 7.44 -13.48 4.28
CA GLY A 88 8.74 -12.82 4.46
C GLY A 88 8.82 -11.89 5.67
N GLY A 89 7.74 -11.72 6.43
CA GLY A 89 7.70 -10.97 7.69
C GLY A 89 7.86 -9.45 7.54
N ALA A 90 7.62 -8.91 6.35
CA ALA A 90 7.75 -7.51 6.03
C ALA A 90 6.67 -7.07 5.04
N PHE A 91 6.42 -5.76 4.97
CA PHE A 91 5.58 -5.21 3.92
C PHE A 91 6.23 -5.39 2.55
N PRO A 92 5.44 -5.71 1.51
CA PRO A 92 5.97 -5.80 0.16
C PRO A 92 6.45 -4.41 -0.30
N THR A 93 7.72 -4.30 -0.65
CA THR A 93 8.27 -3.16 -1.39
C THR A 93 8.03 -3.39 -2.88
N ASN A 94 6.83 -3.04 -3.36
CA ASN A 94 6.53 -3.04 -4.79
C ASN A 94 6.70 -1.62 -5.35
N GLY A 95 7.87 -1.34 -5.91
CA GLY A 95 8.18 -0.05 -6.51
C GLY A 95 8.27 1.09 -5.50
N SER A 96 7.51 2.17 -5.73
CA SER A 96 7.59 3.43 -4.96
C SER A 96 6.62 3.54 -3.79
N THR A 97 5.74 2.54 -3.57
CA THR A 97 4.78 2.55 -2.45
C THR A 97 5.35 1.77 -1.26
N THR A 98 5.43 2.43 -0.10
CA THR A 98 5.78 1.81 1.18
C THR A 98 4.56 1.75 2.09
N PHE A 99 4.56 0.77 3.00
CA PHE A 99 3.49 0.59 3.98
C PHE A 99 4.06 0.60 5.39
N SER A 100 3.31 1.18 6.32
CA SER A 100 3.62 1.14 7.75
C SER A 100 2.33 1.08 8.56
N VAL A 101 2.38 0.40 9.71
CA VAL A 101 1.23 0.31 10.62
C VAL A 101 1.58 1.07 11.90
N ALA A 102 0.69 1.96 12.31
CA ALA A 102 0.82 2.67 13.57
C ALA A 102 0.72 1.67 14.74
N ALA A 103 1.57 1.86 15.75
CA ALA A 103 1.52 1.03 16.95
C ALA A 103 0.19 1.27 17.68
N ALA A 104 -0.53 0.20 17.95
CA ALA A 104 -1.74 0.20 18.76
C ALA A 104 -1.82 -1.13 19.51
N THR A 105 -2.02 -1.07 20.82
CA THR A 105 -1.99 -2.23 21.70
C THR A 105 -3.30 -3.03 21.55
N LEU A 106 -3.19 -4.30 21.20
CA LEU A 106 -4.32 -5.24 21.06
C LEU A 106 -4.66 -5.97 22.37
N THR A 107 -3.86 -5.75 23.43
CA THR A 107 -3.88 -6.45 24.73
C THR A 107 -3.27 -7.86 24.68
N THR A 108 -3.10 -8.48 25.86
CA THR A 108 -2.62 -9.87 26.01
C THR A 108 -3.76 -10.88 26.00
N THR A 109 -5.02 -10.45 25.85
CA THR A 109 -6.17 -11.36 25.80
C THR A 109 -6.37 -11.89 24.40
N ASN A 110 -6.22 -13.20 24.20
CA ASN A 110 -6.44 -13.83 22.90
C ASN A 110 -7.87 -13.57 22.39
N GLY A 111 -8.00 -13.08 21.15
CA GLY A 111 -9.27 -12.71 20.54
C GLY A 111 -9.71 -11.26 20.80
N ALA A 112 -8.98 -10.48 21.61
CA ALA A 112 -9.24 -9.06 21.75
C ALA A 112 -8.96 -8.32 20.44
N THR A 113 -9.87 -7.41 20.07
CA THR A 113 -9.80 -6.66 18.81
C THR A 113 -9.50 -5.20 19.04
N ALA A 114 -8.74 -4.58 18.14
CA ALA A 114 -8.53 -3.13 18.11
C ALA A 114 -8.46 -2.63 16.66
N ASN A 115 -8.71 -1.33 16.47
CA ASN A 115 -8.53 -0.68 15.18
C ASN A 115 -7.05 -0.37 14.97
N CYS A 116 -6.45 -0.99 13.95
CA CYS A 116 -5.10 -0.72 13.50
C CYS A 116 -5.14 0.23 12.31
N THR A 117 -4.24 1.22 12.30
CA THR A 117 -4.12 2.18 11.19
C THR A 117 -2.92 1.81 10.32
N LEU A 118 -3.19 1.54 9.05
CA LEU A 118 -2.20 1.35 8.01
C LEU A 118 -2.01 2.66 7.24
N THR A 119 -0.76 2.98 6.91
CA THR A 119 -0.40 4.11 6.06
C THR A 119 0.32 3.58 4.82
N GLY A 120 -0.20 3.89 3.65
CA GLY A 120 0.48 3.69 2.36
C GLY A 120 1.07 5.02 1.89
N THR A 121 2.35 5.02 1.49
CA THR A 121 3.05 6.22 1.05
C THR A 121 3.72 5.99 -0.30
N ASN A 122 3.46 6.87 -1.27
CA ASN A 122 4.13 6.89 -2.57
C ASN A 122 4.56 8.33 -2.89
N GLY A 123 5.88 8.59 -2.82
CA GLY A 123 6.42 9.94 -2.92
C GLY A 123 5.87 10.84 -1.81
N SER A 124 5.22 11.96 -2.16
CA SER A 124 4.56 12.88 -1.23
C SER A 124 3.11 12.51 -0.90
N THR A 125 2.56 11.47 -1.53
CA THR A 125 1.18 11.03 -1.30
C THR A 125 1.17 10.01 -0.18
N SER A 126 0.54 10.34 0.95
CA SER A 126 0.41 9.46 2.11
C SER A 126 -1.06 9.35 2.48
N LEU A 127 -1.60 8.15 2.44
CA LEU A 127 -3.01 7.86 2.68
C LEU A 127 -3.14 6.74 3.71
N THR A 128 -4.22 6.78 4.48
CA THR A 128 -4.45 5.85 5.58
C THR A 128 -5.68 4.99 5.34
N SER A 129 -5.62 3.78 5.86
CA SER A 129 -6.76 2.85 5.92
C SER A 129 -6.76 2.14 7.27
N THR A 130 -7.90 1.68 7.72
CA THR A 130 -8.05 1.00 9.01
C THR A 130 -8.44 -0.45 8.82
N PHE A 131 -7.88 -1.34 9.64
CA PHE A 131 -8.28 -2.74 9.71
C PHE A 131 -8.44 -3.17 11.16
N THR A 132 -9.23 -4.22 11.39
CA THR A 132 -9.37 -4.82 12.71
C THR A 132 -8.19 -5.75 12.98
N GLY A 133 -7.35 -5.40 13.95
CA GLY A 133 -6.35 -6.32 14.50
C GLY A 133 -6.98 -7.23 15.53
N VAL A 134 -6.39 -8.42 15.70
CA VAL A 134 -6.82 -9.42 16.70
C VAL A 134 -5.60 -9.91 17.47
N ALA A 135 -5.63 -9.84 18.80
CA ALA A 135 -4.59 -10.40 19.65
C ALA A 135 -4.59 -11.94 19.59
N ALA A 136 -3.41 -12.55 19.54
CA ALA A 136 -3.26 -13.99 19.43
C ALA A 136 -1.92 -14.46 20.01
N GLY A 137 -1.85 -15.72 20.47
CA GLY A 137 -0.61 -16.37 20.86
C GLY A 137 0.00 -15.90 22.18
N ASN A 138 -0.82 -15.32 23.07
CA ASN A 138 -0.42 -14.93 24.43
C ASN A 138 -0.65 -16.05 25.45
#